data_AF-A0A955VCQ4-F1
#
_entry.id   AF-A0A955VCQ4-F1
#
_cell.length_a   1.000
_cell.length_b   1.000
_cell.length_c   1.000
_cell.angle_alpha   90.00
_cell.angle_beta   90.00
_cell.angle_gamma   90.00
#
_symmetry.space_group_name_H-M   'P 1'
#
loop_
_entity.id
_entity.type
_entity.pdbx_description
1 polymer ?
#
loop_
_entity_poly.entity_id
_entity_poly.type
_entity_poly.pdbx_seq_one_letter_code
_entity_poly.pdbx_strand_id
1 'polypeptide(L)'
;MSPRLTRPRAHLAVALALLAAVAAGCGDAGRPPGDGAADALSADVVATDPLVATPARVELDGLAAATATLENRGDADLVIDAITVTGGPFDFVRQGLPDRLAPGESGEIVLRARDCTLGGFVVVRYDGDRALQIPIVPKRDFDDHVQIDLFTPIAGGVERPVDGDATLLARRAVHLHPHTSCVLANDALRWQITPPAGGSARLVPVASLRGVMSLTPDTGGTWRVTLELTTATGAVALGERTLEVVDPVDLEVELTWRTPADPDETDHGCSVGTDLDVHLARERDDGTVGWQDQELDAFFTNPVARGTPELPDDGTAYLATGDDEDGLGPELIHLTTPGPERYHLGATFFADSGFPLALATLRVRLRGAVVSECGPTPMVVGDLWELATYDGASGALTAGCGVVHRGFFEGYSGYHGCLSPGP
;
A
#
# COMPACT_ATOMS: atom_id res chain seq x y z
N MET A 1 -9.08 -0.93 52.06
CA MET A 1 -8.24 0.28 52.04
C MET A 1 -7.75 0.45 50.60
N SER A 2 -8.45 1.27 49.81
CA SER A 2 -8.14 1.49 48.39
C SER A 2 -7.07 2.59 48.23
N PRO A 3 -6.07 2.44 47.35
CA PRO A 3 -5.20 3.55 46.98
C PRO A 3 -5.91 4.42 45.93
N ARG A 4 -6.06 5.70 46.23
CA ARG A 4 -6.48 6.72 45.25
C ARG A 4 -5.27 7.08 44.39
N LEU A 5 -5.30 6.70 43.12
CA LEU A 5 -4.41 7.24 42.09
C LEU A 5 -4.92 8.61 41.65
N THR A 6 -4.10 9.63 41.90
CA THR A 6 -4.32 10.99 41.39
C THR A 6 -3.38 11.28 40.22
N ARG A 7 -3.94 11.61 39.06
CA ARG A 7 -3.68 12.78 38.16
C ARG A 7 -3.94 12.39 36.69
N PRO A 8 -4.36 13.35 35.85
CA PRO A 8 -3.39 14.18 35.13
C PRO A 8 -3.70 15.68 35.21
N ARG A 9 -2.77 16.49 35.74
CA ARG A 9 -2.81 17.97 35.74
C ARG A 9 -1.79 18.61 34.79
N ALA A 10 -1.05 17.81 34.03
CA ALA A 10 0.05 18.30 33.20
C ALA A 10 -0.42 19.05 31.93
N HIS A 11 -1.48 18.59 31.27
CA HIS A 11 -1.96 19.20 30.02
C HIS A 11 -2.63 20.57 30.23
N LEU A 12 -3.29 20.78 31.38
CA LEU A 12 -3.92 22.06 31.70
C LEU A 12 -2.89 23.17 32.00
N ALA A 13 -1.74 22.81 32.57
CA ALA A 13 -0.67 23.78 32.86
C ALA A 13 0.03 24.28 31.60
N VAL A 14 0.19 23.41 30.58
CA VAL A 14 0.80 23.78 29.29
C VAL A 14 -0.14 24.68 28.48
N ALA A 15 -1.45 24.38 28.47
CA ALA A 15 -2.44 25.21 27.78
C ALA A 15 -2.54 26.64 28.38
N LEU A 16 -2.48 26.76 29.71
CA LEU A 16 -2.50 28.06 30.40
C LEU A 16 -1.21 28.88 30.18
N ALA A 17 -0.05 28.22 30.08
CA ALA A 17 1.22 28.90 29.79
C ALA A 17 1.27 29.48 28.37
N LEU A 18 0.70 28.77 27.37
CA LEU A 18 0.59 29.24 25.99
C LEU A 18 -0.36 30.43 25.85
N LEU A 19 -1.51 30.41 26.52
CA LEU A 19 -2.44 31.56 26.53
C LEU A 19 -1.85 32.79 27.22
N ALA A 20 -1.05 32.62 28.28
CA ALA A 20 -0.38 33.72 28.96
C ALA A 20 0.74 34.34 28.10
N ALA A 21 1.47 33.53 27.32
CA ALA A 21 2.52 34.02 26.43
C ALA A 21 1.96 34.83 25.25
N VAL A 22 0.83 34.41 24.69
CA VAL A 22 0.14 35.16 23.61
C VAL A 22 -0.44 36.47 24.14
N ALA A 23 -1.03 36.46 25.34
CA ALA A 23 -1.55 37.68 25.97
C ALA A 23 -0.45 38.69 26.35
N ALA A 24 0.73 38.22 26.75
CA ALA A 24 1.88 39.09 27.05
C ALA A 24 2.56 39.66 25.79
N GLY A 25 2.48 38.97 24.65
CA GLY A 25 3.06 39.43 23.37
C GLY A 25 2.22 40.47 22.62
N CYS A 26 0.91 40.55 22.86
CA CYS A 26 0.01 41.49 22.18
C CYS A 26 -0.14 42.86 22.88
N GLY A 27 0.50 43.06 24.04
CA GLY A 27 0.33 44.26 24.87
C GLY A 27 0.95 45.57 24.34
N ASP A 28 1.80 45.51 23.32
CA ASP A 28 2.54 46.70 22.83
C ASP A 28 2.10 47.18 21.43
N ALA A 29 1.06 46.58 20.85
CA ALA A 29 0.51 46.97 19.54
C ALA A 29 -0.38 48.24 19.59
N GLY A 30 -0.55 48.85 20.77
CA GLY A 30 -1.41 50.03 20.98
C GLY A 30 -0.70 51.38 20.96
N ARG A 31 0.61 51.43 20.70
CA ARG A 31 1.34 52.70 20.62
C ARG A 31 1.14 53.29 19.21
N PRO A 32 0.56 54.50 19.05
CA PRO A 32 0.46 55.13 17.76
C PRO A 32 1.88 55.28 17.18
N PRO A 33 2.14 54.83 15.95
CA PRO A 33 3.44 55.02 15.33
C PRO A 33 3.72 56.51 15.28
N GLY A 34 4.89 56.92 15.79
CA GLY A 34 5.37 58.29 15.56
C GLY A 34 5.47 58.53 14.06
N ASP A 35 5.37 59.80 13.64
CA ASP A 35 5.27 60.32 12.27
C ASP A 35 6.42 59.97 11.29
N GLY A 36 7.12 58.85 11.48
CA GLY A 36 7.95 58.24 10.46
C GLY A 36 7.07 57.67 9.36
N ALA A 37 7.23 58.20 8.15
CA ALA A 37 6.58 57.74 6.94
C ALA A 37 6.56 56.21 6.89
N ALA A 38 5.35 55.62 6.98
CA ALA A 38 5.15 54.26 6.57
C ALA A 38 5.42 54.23 5.07
N ASP A 39 6.60 53.73 4.67
CA ASP A 39 6.80 53.23 3.32
C ASP A 39 5.73 52.18 3.10
N ALA A 40 4.68 52.55 2.37
CA ALA A 40 3.71 51.60 1.88
C ALA A 40 4.51 50.52 1.17
N LEU A 41 4.39 49.28 1.65
CA LEU A 41 4.84 48.11 0.89
C LEU A 41 4.15 48.22 -0.48
N SER A 42 4.91 48.69 -1.47
CA SER A 42 4.58 48.51 -2.87
C SER A 42 4.45 47.01 -3.01
N ALA A 43 3.21 46.54 -3.18
CA ALA A 43 2.99 45.22 -3.73
C ALA A 43 3.58 45.29 -5.14
N ASP A 44 4.88 45.02 -5.26
CA ASP A 44 5.49 44.67 -6.52
C ASP A 44 4.72 43.44 -6.98
N VAL A 45 3.71 43.69 -7.82
CA VAL A 45 3.01 42.67 -8.57
C VAL A 45 4.10 42.02 -9.40
N VAL A 46 4.60 40.88 -8.92
CA VAL A 46 5.49 40.01 -9.68
C VAL A 46 4.72 39.71 -10.95
N ALA A 47 5.10 40.37 -12.04
CA ALA A 47 4.47 40.19 -13.33
C ALA A 47 4.54 38.70 -13.65
N THR A 48 3.37 38.06 -13.63
CA THR A 48 3.27 36.65 -13.97
C THR A 48 3.69 36.48 -15.43
N ASP A 49 4.41 35.40 -15.71
CA ASP A 49 4.81 35.08 -17.07
C ASP A 49 3.55 34.99 -17.95
N PRO A 50 3.45 35.75 -19.07
CA PRO A 50 2.27 35.75 -19.90
C PRO A 50 2.07 34.43 -20.65
N LEU A 51 3.10 33.60 -20.79
CA LEU A 51 3.02 32.28 -21.44
C LEU A 51 2.93 31.18 -20.38
N VAL A 52 1.86 30.39 -20.42
CA VAL A 52 1.65 29.28 -19.48
C VAL A 52 1.49 27.96 -20.23
N ALA A 53 2.04 26.88 -19.68
CA ALA A 53 1.84 25.53 -20.20
C ALA A 53 0.83 24.75 -19.35
N THR A 54 -0.05 24.00 -20.02
CA THR A 54 -0.98 23.06 -19.39
C THR A 54 -0.87 21.69 -20.08
N PRO A 55 -0.46 20.63 -19.36
CA PRO A 55 0.05 20.65 -17.99
C PRO A 55 1.37 21.44 -17.86
N ALA A 56 1.66 21.96 -16.67
CA ALA A 56 2.90 22.71 -16.39
C ALA A 56 4.17 21.82 -16.42
N ARG A 57 3.98 20.49 -16.47
CA ARG A 57 5.01 19.46 -16.69
C ARG A 57 4.48 18.46 -17.70
N VAL A 58 5.32 17.98 -18.60
CA VAL A 58 4.96 16.93 -19.55
C VAL A 58 5.26 15.58 -18.92
N GLU A 59 4.23 14.77 -18.75
CA GLU A 59 4.36 13.41 -18.23
C GLU A 59 4.38 12.42 -19.39
N LEU A 60 5.46 11.64 -19.51
CA LEU A 60 5.60 10.62 -20.56
C LEU A 60 5.36 9.22 -19.99
N ASP A 61 4.51 8.47 -20.67
CA ASP A 61 4.27 7.05 -20.42
C ASP A 61 5.06 6.21 -21.45
N GLY A 62 6.31 5.89 -21.10
CA GLY A 62 7.23 5.18 -21.98
C GLY A 62 7.49 5.92 -23.30
N LEU A 63 7.23 5.26 -24.43
CA LEU A 63 7.43 5.80 -25.80
C LEU A 63 6.16 6.45 -26.38
N ALA A 64 5.12 6.63 -25.56
CA ALA A 64 3.91 7.33 -25.96
C ALA A 64 4.21 8.82 -26.22
N ALA A 65 3.39 9.43 -27.07
CA ALA A 65 3.44 10.86 -27.25
C ALA A 65 2.67 11.57 -26.12
N ALA A 66 3.18 12.69 -25.63
CA ALA A 66 2.49 13.55 -24.68
C ALA A 66 2.28 14.94 -25.26
N THR A 67 1.18 15.57 -24.89
CA THR A 67 0.79 16.90 -25.37
C THR A 67 0.89 17.92 -24.25
N ALA A 68 1.48 19.07 -24.54
CA ALA A 68 1.36 20.28 -23.73
C ALA A 68 0.70 21.39 -24.55
N THR A 69 -0.29 22.05 -23.96
CA THR A 69 -0.93 23.23 -24.51
C THR A 69 -0.26 24.47 -23.95
N LEU A 70 0.26 25.34 -24.82
CA LEU A 70 0.71 26.68 -24.43
C LEU A 70 -0.43 27.66 -24.62
N GLU A 71 -0.64 28.54 -23.65
CA GLU A 71 -1.66 29.58 -23.65
C GLU A 71 -1.03 30.94 -23.36
N ASN A 72 -1.35 31.95 -24.18
CA ASN A 72 -0.99 33.34 -23.89
C ASN A 72 -2.07 33.97 -22.98
N ARG A 73 -1.72 34.23 -21.72
CA ARG A 73 -2.55 34.91 -20.73
C ARG A 73 -2.21 36.39 -20.54
N GLY A 74 -1.29 36.91 -21.34
CA GLY A 74 -0.96 38.33 -21.39
C GLY A 74 -2.02 39.16 -22.11
N ASP A 75 -1.76 40.45 -22.24
CA ASP A 75 -2.59 41.44 -22.93
C ASP A 75 -2.01 41.87 -24.30
N ALA A 76 -0.87 41.28 -24.70
CA ALA A 76 -0.22 41.51 -25.98
C ALA A 76 0.07 40.19 -26.70
N ASP A 77 0.21 40.26 -28.03
CA ASP A 77 0.67 39.13 -28.84
C ASP A 77 2.07 38.70 -28.38
N LEU A 78 2.28 37.38 -28.21
CA LEU A 78 3.60 36.80 -27.95
C LEU A 78 4.17 36.23 -29.25
N VAL A 79 5.43 36.53 -29.56
CA VAL A 79 6.15 35.93 -30.70
C VAL A 79 6.94 34.72 -30.21
N ILE A 80 6.68 33.54 -30.77
CA ILE A 80 7.41 32.31 -30.42
C ILE A 80 8.67 32.23 -31.29
N ASP A 81 9.83 32.47 -30.69
CA ASP A 81 11.12 32.54 -31.41
C ASP A 81 11.70 31.15 -31.67
N ALA A 82 11.60 30.26 -30.68
CA ALA A 82 12.16 28.92 -30.77
C ALA A 82 11.52 27.96 -29.78
N ILE A 83 11.43 26.70 -30.19
CA ILE A 83 11.08 25.59 -29.31
C ILE A 83 12.20 24.57 -29.39
N THR A 84 12.79 24.27 -28.24
CA THR A 84 13.89 23.31 -28.16
C THR A 84 13.59 22.30 -27.08
N VAL A 85 14.01 21.06 -27.26
CA VAL A 85 14.04 20.08 -26.18
C VAL A 85 15.49 19.88 -25.78
N THR A 86 15.74 19.96 -24.48
CA THR A 86 17.07 19.78 -23.88
C THR A 86 17.02 18.63 -22.88
N GLY A 87 18.14 17.94 -22.69
CA GLY A 87 18.33 16.99 -21.59
C GLY A 87 18.04 15.51 -21.88
N GLY A 88 17.50 15.14 -23.03
CA GLY A 88 17.25 13.72 -23.32
C GLY A 88 16.90 13.45 -24.79
N PRO A 89 16.56 12.21 -25.13
CA PRO A 89 16.34 11.69 -26.47
C PRO A 89 14.95 12.01 -27.00
N PHE A 90 14.46 13.22 -26.85
CA PHE A 90 13.08 13.55 -27.23
C PHE A 90 13.00 13.96 -28.70
N ASP A 91 11.87 13.66 -29.32
CA ASP A 91 11.48 14.13 -30.64
C ASP A 91 10.16 14.92 -30.55
N PHE A 92 10.04 15.95 -31.37
CA PHE A 92 8.73 16.53 -31.65
C PHE A 92 8.00 15.61 -32.61
N VAL A 93 6.82 15.13 -32.21
CA VAL A 93 5.91 14.43 -33.12
C VAL A 93 5.15 15.45 -33.96
N ARG A 94 4.77 16.56 -33.34
CA ARG A 94 4.06 17.65 -33.98
C ARG A 94 4.34 18.96 -33.25
N GLN A 95 4.67 19.99 -34.02
CA GLN A 95 4.73 21.36 -33.56
C GLN A 95 3.55 22.09 -34.22
N GLY A 96 2.46 22.28 -33.46
CA GLY A 96 1.24 22.93 -33.94
C GLY A 96 1.13 24.39 -33.51
N LEU A 97 2.22 24.99 -33.03
CA LEU A 97 2.22 26.35 -32.53
C LEU A 97 2.34 27.36 -33.68
N PRO A 98 1.49 28.41 -33.70
CA PRO A 98 1.71 29.55 -34.57
C PRO A 98 2.94 30.34 -34.12
N ASP A 99 3.58 31.05 -35.06
CA ASP A 99 4.72 31.95 -34.76
C ASP A 99 4.31 33.12 -33.85
N ARG A 100 3.00 33.36 -33.70
CA ARG A 100 2.41 34.35 -32.79
C ARG A 100 1.20 33.76 -32.08
N LEU A 101 1.10 34.00 -30.78
CA LEU A 101 -0.08 33.71 -29.97
C LEU A 101 -0.72 35.03 -29.53
N ALA A 102 -1.92 35.33 -30.01
CA ALA A 102 -2.70 36.47 -29.52
C ALA A 102 -3.15 36.25 -28.07
N PRO A 103 -3.54 37.31 -27.32
CA PRO A 103 -4.14 37.16 -26.00
C PRO A 103 -5.31 36.18 -25.98
N GLY A 104 -5.24 35.15 -25.13
CA GLY A 104 -6.24 34.08 -25.00
C GLY A 104 -6.13 32.96 -26.05
N GLU A 105 -5.17 33.04 -26.98
CA GLU A 105 -4.90 31.98 -27.95
C GLU A 105 -4.05 30.86 -27.32
N SER A 106 -4.22 29.64 -27.84
CA SER A 106 -3.42 28.49 -27.44
C SER A 106 -2.89 27.70 -28.63
N GLY A 107 -1.80 26.97 -28.42
CA GLY A 107 -1.26 26.02 -29.37
C GLY A 107 -0.65 24.80 -28.69
N GLU A 108 -0.45 23.73 -29.46
CA GLU A 108 -0.03 22.45 -28.91
C GLU A 108 1.40 22.08 -29.32
N ILE A 109 2.12 21.51 -28.35
CA ILE A 109 3.36 20.78 -28.57
C ILE A 109 3.09 19.31 -28.28
N VAL A 110 3.40 18.44 -29.24
CA VAL A 110 3.35 16.98 -29.05
C VAL A 110 4.78 16.43 -29.06
N LEU A 111 5.18 15.85 -27.94
CA LEU A 111 6.51 15.30 -27.69
C LEU A 111 6.43 13.79 -27.65
N ARG A 112 7.50 13.12 -28.05
CA ARG A 112 7.67 11.68 -27.88
C ARG A 112 9.10 11.38 -27.47
N ALA A 113 9.25 10.47 -26.51
CA ALA A 113 10.56 9.89 -26.19
C ALA A 113 11.05 9.00 -27.35
N ARG A 114 12.29 9.19 -27.83
CA ARG A 114 12.96 8.27 -28.78
C ARG A 114 13.62 7.10 -28.06
N ASP A 115 14.24 7.40 -26.93
CA ASP A 115 14.69 6.44 -25.94
C ASP A 115 14.27 6.96 -24.57
N CYS A 116 14.65 6.26 -23.52
CA CYS A 116 14.05 6.42 -22.21
C CYS A 116 15.07 6.85 -21.18
N THR A 117 16.14 7.51 -21.65
CA THR A 117 16.93 8.40 -20.81
C THR A 117 16.01 9.49 -20.27
N LEU A 118 15.84 9.50 -18.96
CA LEU A 118 14.95 10.42 -18.25
C LEU A 118 15.66 11.73 -17.90
N GLY A 119 14.86 12.81 -17.83
CA GLY A 119 15.33 14.15 -17.52
C GLY A 119 15.40 15.02 -18.77
N GLY A 120 14.74 16.18 -18.73
CA GLY A 120 14.77 17.12 -19.84
C GLY A 120 13.77 18.24 -19.66
N PHE A 121 13.88 19.23 -20.54
CA PHE A 121 13.00 20.38 -20.58
C PHE A 121 12.63 20.69 -22.01
N VAL A 122 11.35 20.99 -22.21
CA VAL A 122 10.95 21.81 -23.36
C VAL A 122 11.24 23.24 -22.98
N VAL A 123 12.05 23.92 -23.78
CA VAL A 123 12.35 25.35 -23.62
C VAL A 123 11.68 26.08 -24.78
N VAL A 124 10.66 26.87 -24.45
CA VAL A 124 9.95 27.74 -25.38
C VAL A 124 10.48 29.15 -25.19
N ARG A 125 11.22 29.68 -26.17
CA ARG A 125 11.68 31.07 -26.18
C ARG A 125 10.65 31.94 -26.86
N TYR A 126 10.37 33.10 -26.26
CA TYR A 126 9.40 34.05 -26.78
C TYR A 126 9.80 35.49 -26.45
N ASP A 127 9.39 36.42 -27.30
CA ASP A 127 9.69 37.85 -27.20
C ASP A 127 11.18 38.16 -26.90
N GLY A 128 12.08 37.44 -27.57
CA GLY A 128 13.53 37.59 -27.46
C GLY A 128 14.15 36.75 -26.34
N ASP A 129 14.26 37.33 -25.14
CA ASP A 129 15.06 36.76 -24.03
C ASP A 129 14.24 35.96 -23.01
N ARG A 130 12.91 35.89 -23.16
CA ARG A 130 12.03 35.18 -22.21
C ARG A 130 11.96 33.71 -22.59
N ALA A 131 11.84 32.85 -21.58
CA ALA A 131 11.81 31.41 -21.79
C ALA A 131 10.91 30.72 -20.77
N LEU A 132 9.96 29.92 -21.28
CA LEU A 132 9.20 28.98 -20.48
C LEU A 132 9.89 27.62 -20.52
N GLN A 133 10.21 27.07 -19.35
CA GLN A 133 10.73 25.71 -19.20
C GLN A 133 9.63 24.79 -18.72
N ILE A 134 9.35 23.75 -19.50
CA ILE A 134 8.36 22.73 -19.17
C ILE A 134 9.15 21.45 -18.85
N PRO A 135 9.23 21.04 -17.58
CA PRO A 135 9.91 19.81 -17.20
C PRO A 135 9.25 18.61 -17.88
N ILE A 136 10.08 17.71 -18.40
CA ILE A 136 9.64 16.40 -18.88
C ILE A 136 9.91 15.39 -17.76
N VAL A 137 8.86 14.77 -17.25
CA VAL A 137 8.94 13.78 -16.17
C VAL A 137 8.30 12.47 -16.61
N PRO A 138 8.72 11.31 -16.06
CA PRO A 138 7.96 10.08 -16.23
C PRO A 138 6.58 10.25 -15.63
N LYS A 139 5.56 9.74 -16.31
CA LYS A 139 4.21 9.62 -15.75
C LYS A 139 4.26 8.70 -14.54
N ARG A 140 3.83 9.20 -13.39
CA ARG A 140 3.63 8.41 -12.17
C ARG A 140 2.12 8.33 -11.96
N ASP A 141 1.48 7.32 -12.53
CA ASP A 141 0.03 7.17 -12.53
C ASP A 141 -0.55 6.58 -11.23
N PHE A 142 0.25 6.45 -10.18
CA PHE A 142 -0.14 5.70 -8.99
C PHE A 142 -0.11 6.57 -7.75
N ASP A 143 -1.15 7.40 -7.58
CA ASP A 143 -1.33 8.18 -6.35
C ASP A 143 -1.57 7.27 -5.12
N ASP A 144 -2.07 6.04 -5.32
CA ASP A 144 -2.40 5.10 -4.23
C ASP A 144 -1.52 3.82 -4.16
N HIS A 145 -0.59 3.60 -5.11
CA HIS A 145 0.26 2.40 -5.10
C HIS A 145 1.71 2.71 -4.76
N VAL A 146 2.36 1.75 -4.09
CA VAL A 146 3.82 1.77 -3.97
C VAL A 146 4.40 1.29 -5.29
N GLN A 147 5.22 2.14 -5.90
CA GLN A 147 6.05 1.78 -7.04
C GLN A 147 7.39 1.25 -6.53
N ILE A 148 7.78 0.06 -6.98
CA ILE A 148 9.07 -0.54 -6.67
C ILE A 148 9.86 -0.80 -7.94
N ASP A 149 11.04 -0.21 -7.96
CA ASP A 149 11.93 -0.19 -9.10
C ASP A 149 13.09 -1.18 -8.86
N LEU A 150 13.23 -2.18 -9.74
CA LEU A 150 14.26 -3.22 -9.62
C LEU A 150 15.59 -2.82 -10.27
N PHE A 151 15.57 -1.90 -11.23
CA PHE A 151 16.77 -1.42 -11.93
C PHE A 151 16.92 0.11 -11.83
N THR A 152 18.17 0.58 -11.79
CA THR A 152 18.52 2.00 -11.92
C THR A 152 19.24 2.24 -13.24
N PRO A 153 18.95 3.36 -13.94
CA PRO A 153 19.71 3.73 -15.12
C PRO A 153 21.17 4.02 -14.76
N ILE A 154 22.13 3.46 -15.51
CA ILE A 154 23.51 3.98 -15.54
C ILE A 154 23.70 4.74 -16.85
N ALA A 155 24.41 5.87 -16.79
CA ALA A 155 24.86 6.57 -17.99
C ALA A 155 25.61 5.60 -18.91
N GLY A 156 25.14 5.46 -20.16
CA GLY A 156 25.70 4.55 -21.16
C GLY A 156 24.88 3.30 -21.48
N GLY A 157 23.63 3.20 -20.99
CA GLY A 157 22.69 2.14 -21.40
C GLY A 157 22.91 0.78 -20.75
N VAL A 158 23.72 0.71 -19.69
CA VAL A 158 23.85 -0.48 -18.85
C VAL A 158 22.97 -0.28 -17.62
N GLU A 159 22.05 -1.19 -17.35
CA GLU A 159 21.24 -1.14 -16.14
C GLU A 159 22.01 -1.73 -14.96
N ARG A 160 21.86 -1.11 -13.77
CA ARG A 160 22.33 -1.71 -12.52
C ARG A 160 21.13 -2.16 -11.71
N PRO A 161 21.17 -3.36 -11.11
CA PRO A 161 20.24 -3.70 -10.05
C PRO A 161 20.28 -2.56 -9.05
N VAL A 162 19.11 -2.06 -8.66
CA VAL A 162 19.08 -1.27 -7.44
C VAL A 162 19.43 -2.28 -6.35
N ASP A 163 20.36 -2.00 -5.46
CA ASP A 163 20.62 -2.79 -4.25
C ASP A 163 20.19 -1.90 -3.08
N GLY A 164 19.35 -2.39 -2.16
CA GLY A 164 18.83 -1.54 -1.09
C GLY A 164 17.89 -2.24 -0.13
N ASP A 165 17.75 -1.65 1.05
CA ASP A 165 17.01 -2.15 2.21
C ASP A 165 15.53 -2.43 1.90
N ALA A 166 14.92 -3.26 2.75
CA ALA A 166 13.54 -3.70 2.58
C ALA A 166 12.57 -2.53 2.51
N THR A 167 11.68 -2.55 1.51
CA THR A 167 10.56 -1.60 1.45
C THR A 167 9.48 -2.07 2.43
N LEU A 168 9.17 -1.26 3.43
CA LEU A 168 8.06 -1.52 4.35
C LEU A 168 6.73 -1.28 3.64
N LEU A 169 5.89 -2.30 3.59
CA LEU A 169 4.59 -2.27 2.93
C LEU A 169 3.52 -2.77 3.89
N ALA A 170 2.36 -2.10 3.95
CA ALA A 170 1.14 -2.79 4.36
C ALA A 170 0.76 -3.83 3.28
N ARG A 171 -0.08 -4.82 3.59
CA ARG A 171 -0.68 -5.76 2.61
C ARG A 171 -1.60 -5.01 1.63
N ARG A 172 -1.02 -4.31 0.67
CA ARG A 172 -1.69 -3.56 -0.40
C ARG A 172 -1.09 -3.88 -1.75
N ALA A 173 -1.86 -3.65 -2.80
CA ALA A 173 -1.39 -3.80 -4.18
C ALA A 173 -0.18 -2.88 -4.43
N VAL A 174 0.93 -3.51 -4.82
CA VAL A 174 2.20 -2.87 -5.18
C VAL A 174 2.44 -3.10 -6.66
N HIS A 175 2.80 -2.04 -7.37
CA HIS A 175 3.20 -2.14 -8.75
C HIS A 175 4.72 -2.30 -8.81
N LEU A 176 5.13 -3.43 -9.39
CA LEU A 176 6.51 -3.80 -9.63
C LEU A 176 6.89 -3.35 -11.02
N HIS A 177 7.75 -2.35 -11.09
CA HIS A 177 8.21 -1.80 -12.34
C HIS A 177 9.57 -2.41 -12.65
N PRO A 178 9.81 -2.79 -13.92
CA PRO A 178 11.15 -3.17 -14.35
C PRO A 178 12.12 -1.98 -14.24
N HIS A 179 11.58 -0.77 -14.03
CA HIS A 179 12.28 0.50 -13.94
C HIS A 179 13.42 0.64 -14.94
N THR A 180 13.03 0.38 -16.17
CA THR A 180 13.27 1.36 -17.19
C THR A 180 11.94 1.78 -17.76
N SER A 181 11.78 3.07 -18.02
CA SER A 181 10.88 3.58 -19.05
C SER A 181 11.19 3.00 -20.46
N CYS A 182 12.03 1.95 -20.53
CA CYS A 182 12.87 1.51 -21.62
C CYS A 182 13.02 0.00 -21.76
N VAL A 183 12.06 -0.77 -21.27
CA VAL A 183 11.86 -2.11 -21.82
C VAL A 183 11.49 -1.91 -23.29
N LEU A 184 12.45 -2.11 -24.19
CA LEU A 184 12.23 -1.98 -25.63
C LEU A 184 11.19 -3.01 -26.06
N ALA A 185 10.48 -2.74 -27.16
CA ALA A 185 9.45 -3.64 -27.70
C ALA A 185 9.90 -5.11 -27.84
N ASN A 186 11.21 -5.33 -27.93
CA ASN A 186 11.82 -6.64 -28.16
C ASN A 186 12.53 -7.23 -26.93
N ASP A 187 12.54 -6.54 -25.80
CA ASP A 187 13.11 -7.10 -24.57
C ASP A 187 12.15 -8.11 -23.94
N ALA A 188 12.69 -9.18 -23.38
CA ALA A 188 11.94 -10.19 -22.65
C ALA A 188 12.11 -9.98 -21.14
N LEU A 189 10.98 -9.99 -20.42
CA LEU A 189 10.93 -9.86 -18.97
C LEU A 189 10.45 -11.17 -18.37
N ARG A 190 11.16 -11.65 -17.34
CA ARG A 190 10.73 -12.79 -16.54
C ARG A 190 10.74 -12.40 -15.08
N TRP A 191 9.55 -12.24 -14.54
CA TRP A 191 9.33 -11.97 -13.14
C TRP A 191 9.21 -13.27 -12.34
N GLN A 192 9.73 -13.27 -11.12
CA GLN A 192 9.49 -14.32 -10.13
C GLN A 192 9.34 -13.69 -8.76
N ILE A 193 8.52 -14.31 -7.92
CA ILE A 193 8.36 -13.97 -6.51
C ILE A 193 8.66 -15.20 -5.66
N THR A 194 9.21 -14.97 -4.47
CA THR A 194 9.32 -15.96 -3.41
C THR A 194 8.60 -15.39 -2.20
N PRO A 195 7.39 -15.87 -1.88
CA PRO A 195 6.67 -15.45 -0.69
C PRO A 195 7.37 -15.93 0.59
N PRO A 196 7.03 -15.36 1.76
CA PRO A 196 7.29 -16.02 3.03
C PRO A 196 6.51 -17.34 3.11
N ALA A 197 6.82 -18.17 4.11
CA ALA A 197 6.17 -19.46 4.26
C ALA A 197 4.65 -19.30 4.42
N GLY A 198 3.89 -19.96 3.54
CA GLY A 198 2.42 -19.92 3.54
C GLY A 198 1.81 -18.82 2.68
N GLY A 199 2.59 -17.93 2.06
CA GLY A 199 2.07 -17.00 1.05
C GLY A 199 1.80 -17.69 -0.28
N SER A 200 0.70 -17.34 -0.92
CA SER A 200 0.19 -17.89 -2.17
C SER A 200 0.02 -16.84 -3.28
N ALA A 201 0.16 -15.56 -2.96
CA ALA A 201 -0.06 -14.45 -3.88
C ALA A 201 0.72 -14.61 -5.19
N ARG A 202 0.09 -14.14 -6.28
CA ARG A 202 0.63 -14.24 -7.63
C ARG A 202 0.86 -12.85 -8.24
N LEU A 203 1.78 -12.80 -9.20
CA LEU A 203 1.97 -11.62 -10.02
C LEU A 203 0.86 -11.51 -11.08
N VAL A 204 0.23 -10.35 -11.16
CA VAL A 204 -0.81 -10.05 -12.15
C VAL A 204 -0.31 -8.97 -13.11
N PRO A 205 -0.25 -9.22 -14.43
CA PRO A 205 0.15 -8.19 -15.39
C PRO A 205 -0.80 -6.98 -15.36
N VAL A 206 -0.25 -5.77 -15.32
CA VAL A 206 -1.05 -4.54 -15.41
C VAL A 206 -1.34 -4.24 -16.88
N ALA A 207 -2.59 -4.41 -17.31
CA ALA A 207 -2.97 -4.41 -18.73
C ALA A 207 -2.60 -3.13 -19.50
N SER A 208 -2.60 -1.97 -18.83
CA SER A 208 -2.26 -0.68 -19.44
C SER A 208 -0.76 -0.42 -19.55
N LEU A 209 0.07 -1.21 -18.86
CA LEU A 209 1.50 -0.93 -18.71
C LEU A 209 2.33 -2.15 -19.07
N ARG A 210 3.14 -1.99 -20.12
CA ARG A 210 4.01 -3.07 -20.57
C ARG A 210 5.06 -3.41 -19.52
N GLY A 211 5.10 -4.68 -19.13
CA GLY A 211 6.13 -5.23 -18.27
C GLY A 211 5.97 -4.93 -16.77
N VAL A 212 4.93 -4.17 -16.40
CA VAL A 212 4.58 -3.92 -15.00
C VAL A 212 3.73 -5.06 -14.48
N MET A 213 4.08 -5.53 -13.29
CA MET A 213 3.32 -6.54 -12.56
C MET A 213 2.72 -5.91 -11.31
N SER A 214 1.50 -6.29 -10.97
CA SER A 214 0.89 -6.03 -9.68
C SER A 214 1.12 -7.23 -8.77
N LEU A 215 1.49 -6.95 -7.53
CA LEU A 215 1.58 -7.91 -6.43
C LEU A 215 0.73 -7.38 -5.28
N THR A 216 -0.22 -8.18 -4.82
CA THR A 216 -0.90 -7.94 -3.54
C THR A 216 -0.42 -9.02 -2.57
N PRO A 217 0.50 -8.70 -1.65
CA PRO A 217 0.95 -9.65 -0.65
C PRO A 217 -0.22 -10.10 0.23
N ASP A 218 -0.36 -11.39 0.42
CA ASP A 218 -1.38 -12.01 1.26
C ASP A 218 -0.88 -12.28 2.69
N THR A 219 0.43 -12.47 2.84
CA THR A 219 1.09 -12.84 4.08
C THR A 219 2.13 -11.79 4.50
N GLY A 220 2.31 -11.68 5.81
CA GLY A 220 3.25 -10.76 6.43
C GLY A 220 4.66 -11.34 6.44
N GLY A 221 5.66 -10.47 6.38
CA GLY A 221 7.08 -10.81 6.44
C GLY A 221 7.81 -10.54 5.13
N THR A 222 8.91 -11.25 4.94
CA THR A 222 9.88 -10.94 3.90
C THR A 222 9.54 -11.63 2.57
N TRP A 223 9.18 -10.84 1.57
CA TRP A 223 8.99 -11.27 0.18
C TRP A 223 10.23 -10.97 -0.64
N ARG A 224 10.61 -11.89 -1.53
CA ARG A 224 11.65 -11.64 -2.54
C ARG A 224 11.02 -11.52 -3.91
N VAL A 225 11.35 -10.45 -4.61
CA VAL A 225 10.95 -10.20 -6.01
C VAL A 225 12.20 -10.22 -6.86
N THR A 226 12.19 -11.00 -7.92
CA THR A 226 13.27 -11.03 -8.92
C THR A 226 12.73 -10.70 -10.30
N LEU A 227 13.52 -9.95 -11.07
CA LEU A 227 13.28 -9.69 -12.48
C LEU A 227 14.53 -10.08 -13.27
N GLU A 228 14.34 -10.95 -14.25
CA GLU A 228 15.30 -11.21 -15.29
C GLU A 228 14.90 -10.44 -16.56
N LEU A 229 15.75 -9.50 -16.97
CA LEU A 229 15.63 -8.75 -18.21
C LEU A 229 16.59 -9.36 -19.24
N THR A 230 16.06 -9.79 -20.39
CA THR A 230 16.86 -10.15 -21.56
C THR A 230 16.65 -9.09 -22.64
N THR A 231 17.71 -8.38 -23.01
CA THR A 231 17.66 -7.33 -24.03
C THR A 231 17.52 -7.92 -25.43
N ALA A 232 17.14 -7.08 -26.40
CA ALA A 232 17.12 -7.44 -27.82
C ALA A 232 18.48 -7.96 -28.38
N THR A 233 19.60 -7.63 -27.74
CA THR A 233 20.93 -8.15 -28.12
C THR A 233 21.27 -9.49 -27.46
N GLY A 234 20.38 -10.01 -26.63
CA GLY A 234 20.56 -11.24 -25.85
C GLY A 234 21.33 -11.05 -24.54
N ALA A 235 21.61 -9.80 -24.13
CA ALA A 235 22.23 -9.55 -22.83
C ALA A 235 21.21 -9.78 -21.71
N VAL A 236 21.64 -10.42 -20.61
CA VAL A 236 20.78 -10.74 -19.47
C VAL A 236 21.21 -9.91 -18.26
N ALA A 237 20.25 -9.27 -17.60
CA ALA A 237 20.40 -8.58 -16.34
C ALA A 237 19.42 -9.14 -15.30
N LEU A 238 19.86 -9.29 -14.05
CA LEU A 238 19.05 -9.78 -12.94
C LEU A 238 18.92 -8.69 -11.88
N GLY A 239 17.69 -8.31 -11.56
CA GLY A 239 17.35 -7.42 -10.47
C GLY A 239 16.66 -8.20 -9.35
N GLU A 240 17.02 -7.92 -8.10
CA GLU A 240 16.38 -8.51 -6.92
C GLU A 240 15.96 -7.41 -5.95
N ARG A 241 14.79 -7.57 -5.36
CA ARG A 241 14.23 -6.69 -4.32
C ARG A 241 13.67 -7.53 -3.19
N THR A 242 13.90 -7.08 -1.97
CA THR A 242 13.23 -7.63 -0.78
C THR A 242 12.17 -6.64 -0.32
N LEU A 243 10.96 -7.14 -0.09
CA LEU A 243 9.84 -6.37 0.46
C LEU A 243 9.57 -6.88 1.86
N GLU A 244 9.44 -5.98 2.83
CA GLU A 244 9.02 -6.35 4.18
C GLU A 244 7.56 -5.93 4.35
N VAL A 245 6.67 -6.92 4.39
CA VAL A 245 5.24 -6.70 4.51
C VAL A 245 4.85 -6.73 5.98
N VAL A 246 4.43 -5.59 6.50
CA VAL A 246 4.04 -5.38 7.90
C VAL A 246 2.78 -4.56 7.92
N ASP A 247 1.72 -5.13 8.49
CA ASP A 247 0.52 -4.38 8.74
C ASP A 247 0.65 -3.55 10.04
N PRO A 248 0.21 -2.28 10.03
CA PRO A 248 0.37 -1.36 11.14
C PRO A 248 -0.67 -1.60 12.23
N VAL A 249 -0.77 -2.84 12.73
CA VAL A 249 -1.72 -3.28 13.76
C VAL A 249 -0.97 -3.75 15.01
N ASP A 250 -1.60 -3.61 16.18
CA ASP A 250 -0.97 -4.01 17.44
C ASP A 250 -0.92 -5.54 17.59
N LEU A 251 -1.96 -6.24 17.15
CA LEU A 251 -2.05 -7.70 17.13
C LEU A 251 -2.55 -8.18 15.76
N GLU A 252 -1.82 -9.11 15.16
CA GLU A 252 -2.22 -9.86 13.97
C GLU A 252 -2.15 -11.36 14.28
N VAL A 253 -3.17 -12.08 13.84
CA VAL A 253 -3.21 -13.55 13.82
C VAL A 253 -3.33 -13.99 12.37
N GLU A 254 -2.35 -14.74 11.88
CA GLU A 254 -2.29 -15.26 10.52
C GLU A 254 -2.35 -16.77 10.55
N LEU A 255 -3.36 -17.32 9.89
CA LEU A 255 -3.52 -18.74 9.65
C LEU A 255 -3.19 -19.01 8.18
N THR A 256 -2.24 -19.90 7.94
CA THR A 256 -1.95 -20.48 6.62
C THR A 256 -2.07 -21.98 6.73
N TRP A 257 -2.42 -22.68 5.66
CA TRP A 257 -2.40 -24.14 5.68
C TRP A 257 -1.90 -24.68 4.36
N ARG A 258 -1.71 -26.00 4.34
CA ARG A 258 -1.42 -26.77 3.13
C ARG A 258 -2.34 -27.98 3.12
N THR A 259 -2.76 -28.37 1.93
CA THR A 259 -3.65 -29.51 1.73
C THR A 259 -2.95 -30.51 0.82
N PRO A 260 -2.08 -31.39 1.35
CA PRO A 260 -1.17 -32.19 0.51
C PRO A 260 -1.87 -33.16 -0.46
N ALA A 261 -3.14 -33.47 -0.20
CA ALA A 261 -3.95 -34.34 -1.05
C ALA A 261 -4.63 -33.58 -2.21
N ASP A 262 -4.61 -32.25 -2.17
CA ASP A 262 -5.13 -31.38 -3.21
C ASP A 262 -4.09 -31.21 -4.34
N PRO A 263 -4.40 -31.65 -5.57
CA PRO A 263 -3.50 -31.51 -6.70
C PRO A 263 -3.22 -30.05 -7.10
N ASP A 264 -4.12 -29.14 -6.80
CA ASP A 264 -4.01 -27.72 -7.12
C ASP A 264 -4.52 -26.86 -5.97
N GLU A 265 -3.74 -26.74 -4.90
CA GLU A 265 -4.01 -25.85 -3.75
C GLU A 265 -4.08 -24.34 -4.12
N THR A 266 -4.27 -23.97 -5.39
CA THR A 266 -4.35 -22.57 -5.82
C THR A 266 -5.56 -22.29 -6.68
N ASP A 267 -6.41 -23.29 -6.89
CA ASP A 267 -7.77 -23.02 -7.33
C ASP A 267 -8.57 -22.41 -6.18
N HIS A 268 -9.63 -21.71 -6.55
CA HIS A 268 -10.43 -20.92 -5.60
C HIS A 268 -11.90 -21.17 -5.85
N GLY A 269 -12.66 -21.09 -4.76
CA GLY A 269 -14.11 -21.05 -4.75
C GLY A 269 -14.71 -22.25 -4.05
N CYS A 270 -16.04 -22.27 -4.07
CA CYS A 270 -16.85 -23.25 -3.36
C CYS A 270 -16.47 -24.72 -3.55
N SER A 271 -16.15 -25.35 -2.44
CA SER A 271 -15.82 -26.75 -2.25
C SER A 271 -14.64 -27.22 -3.09
N VAL A 272 -13.67 -26.33 -3.32
CA VAL A 272 -12.49 -26.64 -4.15
C VAL A 272 -11.26 -27.01 -3.31
N GLY A 273 -11.18 -26.56 -2.04
CA GLY A 273 -10.11 -26.92 -1.09
C GLY A 273 -10.63 -27.19 0.33
N THR A 274 -9.70 -27.40 1.27
CA THR A 274 -10.08 -27.42 2.70
C THR A 274 -10.35 -26.01 3.19
N ASP A 275 -11.30 -25.89 4.11
CA ASP A 275 -11.68 -24.66 4.76
C ASP A 275 -11.26 -24.68 6.24
N LEU A 276 -10.41 -23.72 6.61
CA LEU A 276 -9.96 -23.52 7.97
C LEU A 276 -10.22 -22.07 8.39
N ASP A 277 -10.98 -21.90 9.46
CA ASP A 277 -11.25 -20.59 10.03
C ASP A 277 -10.20 -20.22 11.09
N VAL A 278 -9.68 -19.00 11.06
CA VAL A 278 -8.98 -18.38 12.17
C VAL A 278 -9.98 -17.80 13.16
N HIS A 279 -9.71 -17.96 14.45
CA HIS A 279 -10.57 -17.48 15.52
C HIS A 279 -9.82 -16.57 16.50
N LEU A 280 -10.55 -15.56 16.98
CA LEU A 280 -10.16 -14.66 18.05
C LEU A 280 -11.32 -14.55 19.04
N ALA A 281 -11.32 -15.42 20.04
CA ALA A 281 -12.39 -15.50 21.04
C ALA A 281 -12.04 -14.76 22.32
N ARG A 282 -12.97 -13.99 22.87
CA ARG A 282 -12.84 -13.33 24.18
C ARG A 282 -13.17 -14.31 25.30
N GLU A 283 -12.42 -14.21 26.39
CA GLU A 283 -12.74 -14.89 27.65
C GLU A 283 -13.86 -14.14 28.39
N ARG A 284 -14.85 -14.87 28.90
CA ARG A 284 -15.92 -14.34 29.77
C ARG A 284 -15.41 -14.11 31.19
N ASP A 285 -16.18 -13.34 31.98
CA ASP A 285 -15.88 -13.09 33.40
C ASP A 285 -15.82 -14.37 34.26
N ASP A 286 -16.48 -15.45 33.82
CA ASP A 286 -16.46 -16.76 34.49
C ASP A 286 -15.27 -17.65 34.07
N GLY A 287 -14.41 -17.16 33.19
CA GLY A 287 -13.24 -17.86 32.68
C GLY A 287 -13.51 -18.79 31.49
N THR A 288 -14.75 -18.84 30.99
CA THR A 288 -15.07 -19.63 29.79
C THR A 288 -14.68 -18.87 28.53
N VAL A 289 -14.22 -19.60 27.50
CA VAL A 289 -13.86 -19.01 26.21
C VAL A 289 -15.09 -18.93 25.31
N GLY A 290 -15.24 -17.81 24.61
CA GLY A 290 -16.37 -17.53 23.73
C GLY A 290 -16.35 -18.19 22.36
N TRP A 291 -15.68 -19.33 22.15
CA TRP A 291 -15.60 -19.96 20.81
C TRP A 291 -16.98 -20.09 20.14
N GLN A 292 -17.09 -19.62 18.90
CA GLN A 292 -18.31 -19.52 18.07
C GLN A 292 -19.46 -18.71 18.67
N ASP A 293 -19.24 -17.98 19.75
CA ASP A 293 -20.22 -17.04 20.26
C ASP A 293 -20.22 -15.81 19.37
N GLN A 294 -21.38 -15.47 18.81
CA GLN A 294 -21.53 -14.34 17.89
C GLN A 294 -21.12 -13.00 18.50
N GLU A 295 -21.11 -12.89 19.83
CA GLU A 295 -20.72 -11.67 20.55
C GLU A 295 -19.27 -11.65 20.99
N LEU A 296 -18.61 -12.82 21.06
CA LEU A 296 -17.29 -12.94 21.70
C LEU A 296 -16.21 -13.49 20.79
N ASP A 297 -16.53 -14.07 19.63
CA ASP A 297 -15.56 -14.68 18.73
C ASP A 297 -15.60 -14.05 17.34
N ALA A 298 -14.46 -13.55 16.88
CA ALA A 298 -14.28 -13.12 15.50
C ALA A 298 -13.70 -14.27 14.67
N PHE A 299 -14.40 -14.62 13.60
CA PHE A 299 -14.05 -15.67 12.63
C PHE A 299 -14.77 -15.40 11.31
N PHE A 300 -14.57 -16.22 10.27
CA PHE A 300 -15.08 -15.98 8.92
C PHE A 300 -16.54 -15.51 8.85
N THR A 301 -17.50 -16.31 9.34
CA THR A 301 -18.93 -15.96 9.28
C THR A 301 -19.37 -14.92 10.31
N ASN A 302 -18.46 -14.51 11.20
CA ASN A 302 -18.66 -13.46 12.20
C ASN A 302 -17.46 -12.48 12.19
N PRO A 303 -17.23 -11.76 11.07
CA PRO A 303 -16.00 -10.99 10.86
C PRO A 303 -15.90 -9.78 11.81
N VAL A 304 -17.00 -9.43 12.47
CA VAL A 304 -17.09 -8.45 13.54
C VAL A 304 -17.91 -9.08 14.66
N ALA A 305 -17.27 -9.52 15.74
CA ALA A 305 -17.98 -10.03 16.91
C ALA A 305 -18.95 -8.95 17.44
N ARG A 306 -20.25 -9.22 17.43
CA ARG A 306 -21.30 -8.24 17.78
C ARG A 306 -21.18 -7.86 19.26
N GLY A 307 -20.77 -6.62 19.52
CA GLY A 307 -20.49 -6.15 20.88
C GLY A 307 -19.23 -5.30 20.96
N THR A 308 -18.39 -5.33 19.92
CA THR A 308 -17.60 -4.15 19.57
C THR A 308 -18.56 -3.12 18.96
N PRO A 309 -18.72 -1.91 19.52
CA PRO A 309 -19.62 -0.90 18.99
C PRO A 309 -19.40 -0.69 17.50
N GLU A 310 -20.48 -0.42 16.77
CA GLU A 310 -20.44 0.04 15.36
C GLU A 310 -19.26 0.99 15.13
N LEU A 311 -18.42 0.71 14.12
CA LEU A 311 -17.22 1.48 13.72
C LEU A 311 -17.29 2.98 14.08
N PRO A 312 -16.40 3.47 14.97
CA PRO A 312 -15.35 4.38 14.50
C PRO A 312 -14.03 4.29 15.30
N ASP A 313 -12.91 4.12 14.60
CA ASP A 313 -11.54 4.50 15.06
C ASP A 313 -10.95 3.90 16.37
N ASP A 314 -11.56 2.92 17.06
CA ASP A 314 -11.24 2.64 18.48
C ASP A 314 -10.78 1.23 18.90
N GLY A 315 -10.40 0.32 17.98
CA GLY A 315 -9.76 -0.95 18.36
C GLY A 315 -10.54 -2.23 18.06
N THR A 316 -11.40 -2.20 17.06
CA THR A 316 -12.14 -3.36 16.56
C THR A 316 -11.22 -4.44 16.02
N ALA A 317 -11.52 -5.70 16.39
CA ALA A 317 -11.05 -6.85 15.63
C ALA A 317 -11.80 -6.89 14.31
N TYR A 318 -11.09 -7.06 13.20
CA TYR A 318 -11.73 -7.34 11.92
C TYR A 318 -10.97 -8.45 11.20
N LEU A 319 -11.72 -9.32 10.52
CA LEU A 319 -11.14 -10.23 9.53
C LEU A 319 -10.60 -9.37 8.38
N ALA A 320 -9.28 -9.40 8.20
CA ALA A 320 -8.58 -8.43 7.36
C ALA A 320 -8.48 -8.85 5.89
N THR A 321 -8.54 -10.16 5.62
CA THR A 321 -8.65 -10.68 4.26
C THR A 321 -10.06 -11.19 4.02
N GLY A 322 -10.55 -10.93 2.80
CA GLY A 322 -11.68 -11.68 2.28
C GLY A 322 -11.24 -13.12 2.17
N ASP A 323 -11.93 -13.97 2.90
CA ASP A 323 -11.97 -15.42 2.74
C ASP A 323 -11.93 -15.81 1.26
N ASP A 324 -11.00 -16.70 0.91
CA ASP A 324 -11.15 -17.51 -0.28
C ASP A 324 -12.01 -18.71 0.11
N GLU A 325 -13.34 -18.57 -0.06
CA GLU A 325 -14.43 -19.44 0.44
C GLU A 325 -14.15 -20.95 0.55
N ASP A 326 -13.24 -21.49 -0.26
CA ASP A 326 -12.47 -22.68 0.07
C ASP A 326 -11.12 -22.62 -0.69
N GLY A 327 -10.01 -23.05 -0.08
CA GLY A 327 -8.71 -23.00 -0.77
C GLY A 327 -7.47 -23.01 0.11
N LEU A 328 -6.48 -22.21 -0.28
CA LEU A 328 -5.18 -22.07 0.36
C LEU A 328 -5.12 -20.69 0.98
N GLY A 329 -5.05 -20.65 2.31
CA GLY A 329 -4.95 -19.39 3.05
C GLY A 329 -3.87 -18.42 2.55
N PRO A 330 -3.84 -17.20 3.09
CA PRO A 330 -4.06 -16.97 4.51
C PRO A 330 -5.43 -16.44 4.90
N GLU A 331 -5.86 -16.83 6.10
CA GLU A 331 -6.85 -16.07 6.87
C GLU A 331 -6.17 -15.18 7.93
N LEU A 332 -6.73 -13.99 8.13
CA LEU A 332 -6.13 -12.95 8.96
C LEU A 332 -7.15 -12.29 9.88
N ILE A 333 -6.81 -12.19 11.16
CA ILE A 333 -7.50 -11.30 12.10
C ILE A 333 -6.55 -10.20 12.55
N HIS A 334 -7.00 -8.95 12.41
CA HIS A 334 -6.28 -7.77 12.86
C HIS A 334 -6.98 -7.11 14.04
N LEU A 335 -6.17 -6.68 15.01
CA LEU A 335 -6.56 -5.84 16.14
C LEU A 335 -5.62 -4.65 16.23
N THR A 336 -6.11 -3.47 15.81
CA THR A 336 -5.30 -2.23 15.83
C THR A 336 -5.05 -1.71 17.25
N THR A 337 -6.05 -1.84 18.13
CA THR A 337 -5.99 -1.42 19.54
C THR A 337 -6.72 -2.45 20.40
N PRO A 338 -6.09 -3.56 20.80
CA PRO A 338 -6.74 -4.54 21.66
C PRO A 338 -7.27 -3.90 22.95
N GLY A 339 -8.48 -4.28 23.36
CA GLY A 339 -9.05 -3.90 24.65
C GLY A 339 -8.33 -4.60 25.83
N PRO A 340 -8.68 -4.30 27.08
CA PRO A 340 -8.02 -4.88 28.26
C PRO A 340 -8.37 -6.37 28.51
N GLU A 341 -9.23 -6.98 27.68
CA GLU A 341 -9.68 -8.36 27.83
C GLU A 341 -8.59 -9.40 27.53
N ARG A 342 -8.90 -10.65 27.86
CA ARG A 342 -8.12 -11.82 27.41
C ARG A 342 -8.74 -12.39 26.14
N TYR A 343 -7.88 -12.60 25.15
CA TYR A 343 -8.23 -13.12 23.83
C TYR A 343 -7.55 -14.47 23.63
N HIS A 344 -8.32 -15.48 23.24
CA HIS A 344 -7.85 -16.79 22.86
C HIS A 344 -7.74 -16.85 21.34
N LEU A 345 -6.57 -17.28 20.88
CA LEU A 345 -6.23 -17.35 19.47
C LEU A 345 -6.30 -18.82 19.05
N GLY A 346 -6.96 -19.12 17.95
CA GLY A 346 -7.07 -20.49 17.48
C GLY A 346 -7.41 -20.60 16.00
N ALA A 347 -7.50 -21.84 15.54
CA ALA A 347 -8.02 -22.16 14.21
C ALA A 347 -8.96 -23.35 14.31
N THR A 348 -9.94 -23.41 13.42
CA THR A 348 -10.82 -24.57 13.27
C THR A 348 -10.69 -25.16 11.89
N PHE A 349 -10.98 -26.46 11.75
CA PHE A 349 -11.11 -27.08 10.45
C PHE A 349 -12.59 -27.26 10.18
N PHE A 350 -13.13 -26.40 9.33
CA PHE A 350 -14.55 -26.28 9.08
C PHE A 350 -15.06 -27.32 8.07
N ALA A 351 -14.47 -27.38 6.87
CA ALA A 351 -14.90 -28.28 5.80
C ALA A 351 -13.72 -28.89 5.04
N ASP A 352 -13.82 -30.17 4.65
CA ASP A 352 -12.74 -30.87 3.93
C ASP A 352 -12.82 -30.75 2.42
N SER A 353 -14.01 -30.55 1.86
CA SER A 353 -14.27 -30.62 0.42
C SER A 353 -13.68 -31.87 -0.26
N GLY A 354 -13.62 -32.98 0.49
CA GLY A 354 -13.00 -34.24 0.03
C GLY A 354 -11.51 -34.41 0.36
N PHE A 355 -10.88 -33.45 1.03
CA PHE A 355 -9.49 -33.47 1.48
C PHE A 355 -9.40 -33.58 3.01
N PRO A 356 -9.29 -34.78 3.58
CA PRO A 356 -9.52 -35.03 5.01
C PRO A 356 -8.44 -34.48 5.95
N LEU A 357 -7.41 -33.82 5.43
CA LEU A 357 -6.24 -33.38 6.19
C LEU A 357 -5.72 -32.05 5.66
N ALA A 358 -5.54 -31.11 6.59
CA ALA A 358 -4.86 -29.85 6.38
C ALA A 358 -3.68 -29.76 7.35
N LEU A 359 -2.60 -29.11 6.90
CA LEU A 359 -1.40 -28.84 7.68
C LEU A 359 -1.36 -27.35 8.01
N ALA A 360 -2.00 -26.97 9.12
CA ALA A 360 -2.16 -25.58 9.53
C ALA A 360 -0.91 -25.00 10.18
N THR A 361 -0.62 -23.74 9.90
CA THR A 361 0.44 -22.94 10.54
C THR A 361 -0.17 -21.62 10.99
N LEU A 362 -0.08 -21.35 12.29
CA LEU A 362 -0.55 -20.10 12.90
C LEU A 362 0.64 -19.23 13.30
N ARG A 363 0.58 -17.95 12.93
CA ARG A 363 1.53 -16.92 13.32
C ARG A 363 0.83 -15.82 14.08
N VAL A 364 1.46 -15.36 15.14
CA VAL A 364 1.03 -14.20 15.91
C VAL A 364 2.08 -13.12 15.77
N ARG A 365 1.68 -11.96 15.26
CA ARG A 365 2.54 -10.77 15.18
C ARG A 365 2.05 -9.71 16.15
N LEU A 366 2.98 -9.10 16.88
CA LEU A 366 2.72 -7.91 17.69
C LEU A 366 3.48 -6.73 17.07
N ARG A 367 2.74 -5.70 16.62
CA ARG A 367 3.32 -4.52 15.96
C ARG A 367 4.27 -4.88 14.81
N GLY A 368 3.83 -5.83 13.98
CA GLY A 368 4.60 -6.34 12.84
C GLY A 368 5.66 -7.40 13.15
N ALA A 369 6.05 -7.60 14.42
CA ALA A 369 7.05 -8.59 14.77
C ALA A 369 6.41 -9.96 15.06
N VAL A 370 6.89 -11.03 14.43
CA VAL A 370 6.47 -12.41 14.76
C VAL A 370 6.91 -12.74 16.19
N VAL A 371 5.95 -12.94 17.08
CA VAL A 371 6.19 -13.31 18.49
C VAL A 371 5.89 -14.78 18.77
N SER A 372 5.10 -15.42 17.91
CA SER A 372 4.84 -16.86 17.95
C SER A 372 4.57 -17.38 16.55
N GLU A 373 5.12 -18.54 16.23
CA GLU A 373 4.78 -19.32 15.04
C GLU A 373 4.72 -20.78 15.44
N CYS A 374 3.62 -21.44 15.10
CA CYS A 374 3.40 -22.85 15.42
C CYS A 374 2.87 -23.58 14.20
N GLY A 375 3.25 -24.85 14.08
CA GLY A 375 2.90 -25.72 12.96
C GLY A 375 4.12 -26.18 12.16
N PRO A 376 3.91 -26.93 11.07
CA PRO A 376 2.61 -27.39 10.58
C PRO A 376 1.92 -28.36 11.55
N THR A 377 0.65 -28.12 11.86
CA THR A 377 -0.20 -28.92 12.75
C THR A 377 -1.24 -29.67 11.92
N PRO A 378 -1.30 -31.01 12.01
CA PRO A 378 -2.30 -31.79 11.27
C PRO A 378 -3.69 -31.63 11.90
N MET A 379 -4.59 -31.04 11.13
CA MET A 379 -5.99 -30.82 11.50
C MET A 379 -6.90 -31.67 10.61
N VAL A 380 -8.03 -32.12 11.15
CA VAL A 380 -9.13 -32.77 10.42
C VAL A 380 -10.45 -32.08 10.75
N VAL A 381 -11.48 -32.28 9.93
CA VAL A 381 -12.80 -31.66 10.11
C VAL A 381 -13.30 -31.77 11.55
N GLY A 382 -13.75 -30.65 12.09
CA GLY A 382 -14.30 -30.54 13.43
C GLY A 382 -13.28 -30.33 14.53
N ASP A 383 -11.99 -30.26 14.21
CA ASP A 383 -10.95 -29.89 15.16
C ASP A 383 -11.01 -28.40 15.50
N LEU A 384 -10.72 -28.06 16.77
CA LEU A 384 -10.31 -26.73 17.21
C LEU A 384 -8.87 -26.80 17.69
N TRP A 385 -7.99 -25.99 17.12
CA TRP A 385 -6.63 -25.80 17.62
C TRP A 385 -6.53 -24.49 18.39
N GLU A 386 -6.50 -24.57 19.71
CA GLU A 386 -6.24 -23.42 20.57
C GLU A 386 -4.72 -23.22 20.69
N LEU A 387 -4.23 -22.04 20.28
CA LEU A 387 -2.81 -21.76 20.10
C LEU A 387 -2.18 -21.06 21.32
N ALA A 388 -2.80 -19.94 21.70
CA ALA A 388 -2.24 -18.97 22.62
C ALA A 388 -3.34 -18.09 23.23
N THR A 389 -2.99 -17.44 24.34
CA THR A 389 -3.83 -16.40 24.95
C THR A 389 -3.08 -15.07 24.95
N TYR A 390 -3.70 -14.02 24.43
CA TYR A 390 -3.22 -12.65 24.49
C TYR A 390 -3.98 -11.89 25.59
N ASP A 391 -3.25 -11.34 26.56
CA ASP A 391 -3.79 -10.49 27.61
C ASP A 391 -3.67 -9.03 27.17
N GLY A 392 -4.78 -8.42 26.77
CA GLY A 392 -4.78 -7.07 26.20
C GLY A 392 -4.51 -5.97 27.23
N ALA A 393 -4.69 -6.22 28.52
CA ALA A 393 -4.33 -5.27 29.57
C ALA A 393 -2.80 -5.12 29.74
N SER A 394 -2.08 -6.23 29.60
CA SER A 394 -0.61 -6.27 29.75
C SER A 394 0.15 -6.28 28.43
N GLY A 395 -0.52 -6.62 27.33
CA GLY A 395 0.09 -6.93 26.04
C GLY A 395 0.89 -8.24 26.03
N ALA A 396 0.71 -9.10 27.04
CA ALA A 396 1.45 -10.34 27.16
C ALA A 396 0.81 -11.46 26.33
N LEU A 397 1.64 -12.23 25.63
CA LEU A 397 1.24 -13.44 24.94
C LEU A 397 1.69 -14.67 25.75
N THR A 398 0.74 -15.52 26.12
CA THR A 398 1.03 -16.85 26.66
C THR A 398 0.99 -17.84 25.50
N ALA A 399 2.12 -17.97 24.80
CA ALA A 399 2.27 -18.86 23.65
C ALA A 399 2.67 -20.28 24.09
N GLY A 400 2.05 -21.30 23.50
CA GLY A 400 2.36 -22.70 23.79
C GLY A 400 2.21 -23.68 22.62
N CYS A 401 1.97 -23.18 21.41
CA CYS A 401 1.52 -24.00 20.27
C CYS A 401 0.28 -24.88 20.58
N GLY A 402 -0.52 -24.41 21.54
CA GLY A 402 -1.40 -25.15 22.46
C GLY A 402 -1.79 -26.58 22.11
N VAL A 403 -3.10 -26.85 22.04
CA VAL A 403 -3.66 -28.20 21.99
C VAL A 403 -4.71 -28.27 20.89
N VAL A 404 -4.71 -29.38 20.15
CA VAL A 404 -5.80 -29.69 19.20
C VAL A 404 -6.90 -30.44 19.94
N HIS A 405 -8.05 -29.82 20.07
CA HIS A 405 -9.28 -30.39 20.58
C HIS A 405 -9.99 -31.12 19.43
N ARG A 406 -9.84 -32.45 19.41
CA ARG A 406 -10.42 -33.29 18.35
C ARG A 406 -11.94 -33.39 18.49
N GLY A 407 -12.63 -33.33 17.36
CA GLY A 407 -14.10 -33.46 17.31
C GLY A 407 -14.82 -32.39 18.13
N PHE A 408 -14.21 -31.22 18.29
CA PHE A 408 -14.78 -30.09 19.01
C PHE A 408 -16.16 -29.70 18.43
N PHE A 409 -16.37 -29.91 17.12
CA PHE A 409 -17.64 -29.65 16.43
C PHE A 409 -18.44 -30.90 16.04
N GLU A 410 -18.23 -32.05 16.68
CA GLU A 410 -19.08 -33.24 16.45
C GLU A 410 -20.56 -32.95 16.80
N GLY A 411 -21.32 -32.48 15.82
CA GLY A 411 -22.72 -32.06 15.98
C GLY A 411 -23.12 -30.84 15.13
N TYR A 412 -22.17 -30.07 14.61
CA TYR A 412 -22.45 -28.89 13.78
C TYR A 412 -22.60 -29.25 12.29
N SER A 413 -23.52 -30.16 11.95
CA SER A 413 -23.73 -30.64 10.57
C SER A 413 -24.67 -29.73 9.74
N GLY A 414 -24.80 -28.46 10.12
CA GLY A 414 -25.89 -27.59 9.68
C GLY A 414 -25.58 -26.65 8.51
N TYR A 415 -24.31 -26.42 8.20
CA TYR A 415 -23.88 -25.42 7.23
C TYR A 415 -22.84 -26.03 6.30
N HIS A 416 -23.31 -26.53 5.16
CA HIS A 416 -22.46 -27.04 4.06
C HIS A 416 -22.80 -26.37 2.73
N GLY A 417 -23.52 -25.27 2.77
CA GLY A 417 -23.78 -24.47 1.59
C GLY A 417 -22.89 -23.26 1.65
N CYS A 418 -22.02 -23.08 0.65
CA CYS A 418 -21.54 -21.76 0.31
C CYS A 418 -22.72 -20.80 0.39
N LEU A 419 -22.57 -19.74 1.17
CA LEU A 419 -23.50 -18.64 1.14
C LEU A 419 -23.48 -18.15 -0.31
N SER A 420 -24.52 -18.48 -1.09
CA SER A 420 -24.62 -17.93 -2.43
C SER A 420 -24.52 -16.42 -2.26
N PRO A 421 -23.59 -15.73 -2.96
CA PRO A 421 -23.42 -14.30 -2.78
C PRO A 421 -24.80 -13.67 -2.93
N GLY A 422 -25.26 -13.04 -1.84
CA GLY A 422 -26.52 -12.32 -1.86
C GLY A 422 -26.49 -11.31 -3.02
N PRO A 423 -27.65 -11.03 -3.64
CA PRO A 423 -27.71 -10.10 -4.77
C PRO A 423 -27.19 -8.71 -4.46
#